data_AF-A0A1C6CS91-F1
#
_entry.id   AF-A0A1C6CS91-F1
#
_cell.length_a   1.000
_cell.length_b   1.000
_cell.length_c   1.000
_cell.angle_alpha   90.00
_cell.angle_beta   90.00
_cell.angle_gamma   90.00
#
_symmetry.space_group_name_H-M   'P 1'
#
loop_
_entity.id
_entity.type
_entity.pdbx_description
1 polymer ?
#
loop_
_entity_poly.entity_id
_entity_poly.type
_entity_poly.pdbx_seq_one_letter_code
_entity_poly.pdbx_strand_id
1 'polypeptide(L)'
;MNITKVISAMTEYFSGDPKRVGHFLKVYAFSKTIGEAEKLSAENQEILEIAAAVHDIGIKKSEELYGSSSGKYQEMLGPDEAEKLLNKLGVDEKIIERVCFLVGHHHTYNMIDGLDYQILVEADFLVNAYEDNLSKDAIVNVRNKLFKTKTATKTLNDIFALENNQNDKT
;
A
#
# COMPACT_ATOMS: atom_id res chain seq x y z
N MET A 1 -7.70 16.46 1.41
CA MET A 1 -8.81 15.69 2.04
C MET A 1 -8.50 15.40 3.51
N ASN A 2 -9.50 15.15 4.36
CA ASN A 2 -9.24 14.65 5.72
C ASN A 2 -9.11 13.11 5.69
N ILE A 3 -7.88 12.60 5.66
CA ILE A 3 -7.56 11.16 5.68
C ILE A 3 -8.27 10.39 6.80
N THR A 4 -8.58 11.05 7.93
CA THR A 4 -9.34 10.48 9.05
C THR A 4 -10.70 9.93 8.60
N LYS A 5 -11.37 10.59 7.66
CA LYS A 5 -12.68 10.13 7.14
C LYS A 5 -12.53 8.83 6.34
N VAL A 6 -11.48 8.73 5.52
CA VAL A 6 -11.18 7.52 4.73
C VAL A 6 -10.84 6.36 5.66
N ILE A 7 -9.94 6.58 6.63
CA ILE A 7 -9.57 5.57 7.63
C ILE A 7 -10.79 5.10 8.44
N SER A 8 -11.66 6.03 8.85
CA SER A 8 -12.89 5.68 9.59
C SER A 8 -13.84 4.82 8.73
N ALA A 9 -14.05 5.20 7.47
CA ALA A 9 -14.88 4.45 6.54
C ALA A 9 -14.30 3.06 6.22
N MET A 10 -12.98 2.94 6.06
CA MET A 10 -12.31 1.65 5.85
C MET A 10 -12.35 0.76 7.10
N THR A 11 -12.26 1.36 8.29
CA THR A 11 -12.43 0.64 9.56
C THR A 11 -13.86 0.10 9.68
N GLU A 12 -14.87 0.89 9.30
CA GLU A 12 -16.26 0.44 9.25
C GLU A 12 -16.47 -0.66 8.19
N TYR A 13 -15.84 -0.51 7.01
CA TYR A 13 -15.92 -1.49 5.93
C TYR A 13 -15.41 -2.88 6.36
N PHE A 14 -14.32 -2.90 7.13
CA PHE A 14 -13.71 -4.09 7.73
C PHE A 14 -14.14 -4.35 9.18
N SER A 15 -15.33 -3.88 9.59
CA SER A 15 -15.84 -4.12 10.94
C SER A 15 -15.82 -5.60 11.30
N GLY A 16 -15.22 -5.92 12.46
CA GLY A 16 -15.02 -7.29 12.93
C GLY A 16 -13.71 -7.94 12.47
N ASP A 17 -12.88 -7.25 11.68
CA ASP A 17 -11.59 -7.75 11.18
C ASP A 17 -10.41 -6.89 11.66
N PRO A 18 -9.95 -7.07 12.91
CA PRO A 18 -8.84 -6.29 13.46
C PRO A 18 -7.52 -6.55 12.71
N LYS A 19 -7.36 -7.70 12.05
CA LYS A 19 -6.16 -8.00 11.26
C LYS A 19 -6.08 -7.06 10.06
N ARG A 20 -7.15 -6.96 9.26
CA ARG A 20 -7.19 -6.07 8.08
C ARG A 20 -7.11 -4.61 8.46
N VAL A 21 -7.82 -4.22 9.53
CA VAL A 21 -7.73 -2.84 10.06
C VAL A 21 -6.29 -2.52 10.48
N GLY A 22 -5.65 -3.41 11.23
CA GLY A 22 -4.25 -3.24 11.64
C GLY A 22 -3.28 -3.19 10.45
N HIS A 23 -3.51 -4.02 9.43
CA HIS A 23 -2.69 -4.08 8.22
C HIS A 23 -2.69 -2.73 7.48
N PHE A 24 -3.84 -2.25 7.01
CA PHE A 24 -3.86 -1.03 6.20
C PHE A 24 -3.42 0.21 7.00
N LEU A 25 -3.63 0.25 8.32
CA LEU A 25 -3.15 1.35 9.17
C LEU A 25 -1.63 1.41 9.22
N LYS A 26 -0.94 0.26 9.26
CA LYS A 26 0.52 0.19 9.19
C LYS A 26 1.01 0.58 7.80
N VAL A 27 0.37 0.09 6.74
CA VAL A 27 0.71 0.44 5.36
C VAL A 27 0.56 1.95 5.15
N TYR A 28 -0.57 2.55 5.59
CA TYR A 28 -0.77 3.99 5.60
C TYR A 28 0.37 4.75 6.30
N ALA A 29 0.74 4.35 7.52
CA ALA A 29 1.77 5.03 8.29
C ALA A 29 3.15 4.97 7.62
N PHE A 30 3.51 3.82 7.03
CA PHE A 30 4.74 3.68 6.26
C PHE A 30 4.70 4.50 4.97
N SER A 31 3.64 4.39 4.18
CA SER A 31 3.45 5.17 2.95
C SER A 31 3.56 6.66 3.20
N LYS A 32 2.91 7.15 4.27
CA LYS A 32 3.01 8.56 4.67
C LYS A 32 4.45 8.97 4.95
N THR A 33 5.12 8.21 5.81
CA THR A 33 6.48 8.52 6.29
C THR A 33 7.48 8.48 5.13
N ILE A 34 7.38 7.48 4.26
CA ILE A 34 8.26 7.32 3.10
C ILE A 34 7.98 8.42 2.09
N GLY A 35 6.72 8.71 1.78
CA GLY A 35 6.33 9.77 0.85
C GLY A 35 6.83 11.16 1.25
N GLU A 36 6.70 11.52 2.53
CA GLU A 36 7.21 12.79 3.06
C GLU A 36 8.74 12.86 3.00
N ALA A 37 9.44 11.77 3.36
CA ALA A 37 10.90 11.70 3.32
C ALA A 37 11.47 11.73 1.90
N GLU A 38 10.78 11.10 0.95
CA GLU A 38 11.10 11.14 -0.49
C GLU A 38 10.60 12.42 -1.18
N LYS A 39 9.97 13.34 -0.41
CA LYS A 39 9.53 14.67 -0.85
C LYS A 39 8.51 14.65 -1.98
N LEU A 40 7.50 13.79 -1.87
CA LEU A 40 6.33 13.86 -2.75
C LEU A 40 5.69 15.26 -2.74
N SER A 41 5.10 15.64 -3.86
CA SER A 41 4.22 16.81 -3.89
C SER A 41 3.03 16.58 -2.95
N ALA A 42 2.42 17.65 -2.45
CA ALA A 42 1.25 17.54 -1.57
C ALA A 42 0.11 16.72 -2.21
N GLU A 43 -0.08 16.84 -3.52
CA GLU A 43 -1.07 16.07 -4.28
C GLU A 43 -0.72 14.58 -4.35
N ASN A 44 0.53 14.23 -4.69
CA ASN A 44 0.96 12.82 -4.73
C ASN A 44 0.97 12.19 -3.34
N GLN A 45 1.28 12.97 -2.31
CA GLN A 45 1.22 12.54 -0.92
C GLN A 45 -0.24 12.22 -0.53
N GLU A 46 -1.19 13.09 -0.90
CA GLU A 46 -2.61 12.84 -0.65
C GLU A 46 -3.11 11.59 -1.37
N ILE A 47 -2.76 11.43 -2.66
CA ILE A 47 -3.08 10.23 -3.45
C ILE A 47 -2.52 8.97 -2.78
N LEU A 48 -1.23 8.97 -2.42
CA LEU A 48 -0.57 7.84 -1.79
C LEU A 48 -1.19 7.48 -0.43
N GLU A 49 -1.47 8.46 0.41
CA GLU A 49 -2.09 8.25 1.72
C GLU A 49 -3.49 7.62 1.59
N ILE A 50 -4.30 8.11 0.66
CA ILE A 50 -5.63 7.56 0.40
C ILE A 50 -5.50 6.14 -0.18
N ALA A 51 -4.66 5.94 -1.20
CA ALA A 51 -4.44 4.63 -1.82
C ALA A 51 -3.96 3.59 -0.81
N ALA A 52 -3.01 3.94 0.07
CA ALA A 52 -2.54 3.06 1.13
C ALA A 52 -3.65 2.67 2.12
N ALA A 53 -4.57 3.59 2.43
CA ALA A 53 -5.70 3.28 3.30
C ALA A 53 -6.73 2.33 2.65
N VAL A 54 -6.85 2.35 1.32
CA VAL A 54 -7.88 1.58 0.57
C VAL A 54 -7.34 0.44 -0.30
N HIS A 55 -6.03 0.20 -0.37
CA HIS A 55 -5.42 -0.73 -1.35
C HIS A 55 -6.05 -2.14 -1.31
N ASP A 56 -6.29 -2.65 -0.10
CA ASP A 56 -6.86 -3.97 0.16
C ASP A 56 -8.40 -4.03 0.17
N ILE A 57 -9.10 -2.94 -0.18
CA ILE A 57 -10.58 -2.89 -0.11
C ILE A 57 -11.24 -4.01 -0.93
N GLY A 58 -10.57 -4.47 -1.99
CA GLY A 58 -11.04 -5.56 -2.84
C GLY A 58 -11.14 -6.93 -2.15
N ILE A 59 -10.48 -7.15 -0.99
CA ILE A 59 -10.49 -8.44 -0.29
C ILE A 59 -11.91 -8.90 0.00
N LYS A 60 -12.76 -8.02 0.55
CA LYS A 60 -14.10 -8.40 1.00
C LYS A 60 -14.95 -8.92 -0.18
N LYS A 61 -14.91 -8.22 -1.32
CA LYS A 61 -15.61 -8.66 -2.54
C LYS A 61 -14.99 -9.92 -3.14
N SER A 62 -13.66 -10.04 -3.10
CA SER A 62 -12.96 -11.24 -3.56
C SER A 62 -13.38 -12.48 -2.76
N GLU A 63 -13.52 -12.36 -1.44
CA GLU A 63 -14.00 -13.44 -0.58
C GLU A 63 -15.47 -13.77 -0.82
N GLU A 64 -16.32 -12.74 -0.95
CA GLU A 64 -17.76 -12.92 -1.24
C GLU A 64 -18.01 -13.64 -2.58
N LEU A 65 -17.25 -13.31 -3.62
CA LEU A 65 -17.48 -13.82 -4.98
C LEU A 65 -16.70 -15.09 -5.30
N TYR A 66 -15.49 -15.23 -4.76
CA TYR A 66 -14.56 -16.29 -5.16
C TYR A 66 -14.05 -17.14 -3.99
N GLY A 67 -14.40 -16.81 -2.74
CA GLY A 67 -13.87 -17.51 -1.56
C GLY A 67 -12.34 -17.41 -1.44
N SER A 68 -11.74 -16.35 -1.98
CA SER A 68 -10.30 -16.16 -2.10
C SER A 68 -9.94 -14.73 -1.72
N SER A 69 -8.74 -14.51 -1.18
CA SER A 69 -8.15 -13.19 -0.97
C SER A 69 -6.96 -12.94 -1.92
N SER A 70 -6.88 -13.65 -3.06
CA SER A 70 -5.74 -13.53 -3.97
C SER A 70 -5.65 -12.14 -4.62
N GLY A 71 -4.43 -11.63 -4.76
CA GLY A 71 -4.17 -10.30 -5.29
C GLY A 71 -4.83 -10.03 -6.65
N LYS A 72 -4.88 -11.03 -7.53
CA LYS A 72 -5.58 -10.93 -8.83
C LYS A 72 -7.04 -10.49 -8.71
N TYR A 73 -7.78 -11.01 -7.73
CA TYR A 73 -9.19 -10.65 -7.55
C TYR A 73 -9.35 -9.34 -6.80
N GLN A 74 -8.41 -9.01 -5.91
CA GLN A 74 -8.37 -7.71 -5.25
C GLN A 74 -8.13 -6.59 -6.27
N GLU A 75 -7.15 -6.73 -7.16
CA GLU A 75 -6.88 -5.77 -8.24
C GLU A 75 -8.07 -5.62 -9.20
N MET A 76 -8.82 -6.70 -9.43
CA MET A 76 -10.00 -6.67 -10.29
C MET A 76 -11.20 -5.96 -9.65
N LEU A 77 -11.44 -6.18 -8.35
CA LEU A 77 -12.66 -5.74 -7.66
C LEU A 77 -12.45 -4.49 -6.80
N GLY A 78 -11.22 -4.22 -6.40
CA GLY A 78 -10.82 -3.13 -5.52
C GLY A 78 -11.09 -1.75 -6.11
N PRO A 79 -10.75 -1.45 -7.37
CA PRO A 79 -10.99 -0.13 -7.97
C PRO A 79 -12.45 0.33 -7.85
N ASP A 80 -13.40 -0.53 -8.22
CA ASP A 80 -14.84 -0.22 -8.14
C ASP A 80 -15.30 0.03 -6.70
N GLU A 81 -14.79 -0.71 -5.73
CA GLU A 81 -15.14 -0.51 -4.31
C GLU A 81 -14.50 0.76 -3.74
N ALA A 82 -13.24 1.04 -4.10
CA ALA A 82 -12.53 2.26 -3.73
C ALA A 82 -13.27 3.49 -4.28
N GLU A 83 -13.62 3.49 -5.57
CA GLU A 83 -14.38 4.56 -6.21
C GLU A 83 -15.70 4.85 -5.47
N LYS A 84 -16.49 3.81 -5.17
CA LYS A 84 -17.76 3.96 -4.44
C LYS A 84 -17.57 4.57 -3.06
N LEU A 85 -16.55 4.14 -2.32
CA LEU A 85 -16.27 4.64 -0.98
C LEU A 85 -15.82 6.11 -1.04
N LEU A 86 -14.89 6.44 -1.93
CA LEU A 86 -14.29 7.76 -2.02
C LEU A 86 -15.26 8.82 -2.57
N ASN A 87 -16.11 8.44 -3.54
CA ASN A 87 -17.19 9.31 -4.03
C ASN A 87 -18.17 9.69 -2.90
N LYS A 88 -18.57 8.74 -2.05
CA LYS A 88 -19.44 9.04 -0.89
C LYS A 88 -18.80 10.00 0.11
N LEU A 89 -17.48 10.03 0.17
CA LEU A 89 -16.72 10.95 1.04
C LEU A 89 -16.43 12.30 0.37
N GLY A 90 -16.77 12.48 -0.91
CA GLY A 90 -16.56 13.71 -1.67
C GLY A 90 -15.09 13.95 -2.01
N VAL A 91 -14.32 12.89 -2.30
CA VAL A 91 -12.95 13.02 -2.83
C VAL A 91 -12.99 13.52 -4.27
N ASP A 92 -12.00 14.34 -4.66
CA ASP A 92 -11.88 14.86 -6.02
C ASP A 92 -11.70 13.71 -7.04
N GLU A 93 -12.40 13.81 -8.18
CA GLU A 93 -12.43 12.77 -9.21
C GLU A 93 -11.03 12.41 -9.74
N LYS A 94 -10.13 13.39 -9.88
CA LYS A 94 -8.75 13.14 -10.36
C LYS A 94 -7.94 12.35 -9.35
N ILE A 95 -8.15 12.61 -8.05
CA ILE A 95 -7.53 11.84 -6.98
C ILE A 95 -8.09 10.41 -6.99
N ILE A 96 -9.42 10.26 -7.13
CA ILE A 96 -10.06 8.95 -7.20
C ILE A 96 -9.52 8.13 -8.36
N GLU A 97 -9.36 8.72 -9.55
CA GLU A 97 -8.84 8.02 -10.73
C GLU A 97 -7.46 7.42 -10.47
N ARG A 98 -6.51 8.20 -9.93
CA ARG A 98 -5.17 7.70 -9.61
C ARG A 98 -5.20 6.69 -8.47
N VAL A 99 -6.01 6.90 -7.43
CA VAL A 99 -6.17 5.94 -6.34
C VAL A 99 -6.70 4.60 -6.84
N CYS A 100 -7.73 4.60 -7.69
CA CYS A 100 -8.29 3.39 -8.26
C CYS A 100 -7.29 2.68 -9.16
N PHE A 101 -6.47 3.42 -9.92
CA PHE A 101 -5.35 2.85 -10.64
C PHE A 101 -4.37 2.14 -9.68
N LEU A 102 -3.94 2.78 -8.58
CA LEU A 102 -3.01 2.17 -7.62
C LEU A 102 -3.61 0.91 -6.96
N VAL A 103 -4.87 0.99 -6.53
CA VAL A 103 -5.61 -0.16 -5.98
C VAL A 103 -5.68 -1.31 -6.98
N GLY A 104 -5.92 -1.02 -8.26
CA GLY A 104 -6.04 -2.01 -9.32
C GLY A 104 -4.71 -2.65 -9.77
N HIS A 105 -3.57 -2.19 -9.24
CA HIS A 105 -2.27 -2.66 -9.70
C HIS A 105 -1.28 -2.96 -8.58
N HIS A 106 -1.60 -2.75 -7.29
CA HIS A 106 -0.61 -2.86 -6.21
C HIS A 106 0.04 -4.25 -6.03
N HIS A 107 -0.42 -5.32 -6.70
CA HIS A 107 0.26 -6.62 -6.77
C HIS A 107 1.00 -6.87 -8.11
N THR A 108 1.02 -5.89 -9.01
CA THR A 108 1.59 -5.95 -10.36
C THR A 108 2.93 -5.22 -10.46
N TYR A 109 3.95 -5.80 -9.81
CA TYR A 109 5.27 -5.17 -9.58
C TYR A 109 6.11 -4.83 -10.82
N ASN A 110 5.76 -5.33 -12.00
CA ASN A 110 6.49 -5.08 -13.25
C ASN A 110 5.96 -3.86 -14.03
N MET A 111 4.89 -3.22 -13.57
CA MET A 111 4.28 -2.05 -14.22
C MET A 111 4.29 -0.80 -13.32
N ILE A 112 5.20 -0.74 -12.35
CA ILE A 112 5.29 0.41 -11.44
C ILE A 112 5.55 1.69 -12.22
N ASP A 113 4.60 2.62 -12.15
CA ASP A 113 4.69 3.96 -12.70
C ASP A 113 4.63 5.00 -11.56
N GLY A 114 5.53 5.98 -11.59
CA GLY A 114 5.56 7.01 -10.55
C GLY A 114 6.07 6.54 -9.19
N LEU A 115 6.31 7.52 -8.33
CA LEU A 115 6.90 7.33 -7.01
C LEU A 115 5.85 6.93 -5.96
N ASP A 116 4.61 7.37 -6.13
CA ASP A 116 3.46 6.96 -5.31
C ASP A 116 3.22 5.45 -5.38
N TYR A 117 3.21 4.88 -6.59
CA TYR A 117 3.04 3.44 -6.76
C TYR A 117 4.22 2.66 -6.18
N GLN A 118 5.45 3.09 -6.45
CA GLN A 118 6.64 2.46 -5.88
C GLN A 118 6.58 2.43 -4.34
N ILE A 119 6.20 3.53 -3.71
CA ILE A 119 6.11 3.62 -2.25
C ILE A 119 4.98 2.77 -1.70
N LEU A 120 3.81 2.73 -2.36
CA LEU A 120 2.69 1.89 -1.92
C LEU A 120 3.10 0.42 -1.85
N VAL A 121 3.75 -0.09 -2.90
CA VAL A 121 4.23 -1.48 -2.97
C VAL A 121 5.30 -1.76 -1.91
N GLU A 122 6.23 -0.84 -1.70
CA GLU A 122 7.27 -0.98 -0.68
C GLU A 122 6.69 -0.96 0.74
N ALA A 123 5.74 -0.08 1.01
CA ALA A 123 5.06 0.05 2.30
C ALA A 123 4.21 -1.17 2.64
N ASP A 124 3.48 -1.70 1.66
CA ASP A 124 2.74 -2.96 1.80
C ASP A 124 3.72 -4.12 2.12
N PHE A 125 4.80 -4.24 1.36
CA PHE A 125 5.81 -5.27 1.62
C PHE A 125 6.45 -5.15 3.01
N LEU A 126 6.71 -3.94 3.53
CA LEU A 126 7.25 -3.74 4.88
C LEU A 126 6.35 -4.41 5.94
N VAL A 127 5.03 -4.29 5.78
CA VAL A 127 4.05 -4.87 6.70
C VAL A 127 3.97 -6.38 6.51
N ASN A 128 3.83 -6.85 5.26
CA ASN A 128 3.74 -8.27 4.93
C ASN A 128 4.96 -9.06 5.38
N ALA A 129 6.16 -8.48 5.24
CA ALA A 129 7.40 -9.13 5.69
C ALA A 129 7.35 -9.55 7.17
N TYR A 130 6.72 -8.73 8.02
CA TYR A 130 6.52 -9.04 9.43
C TYR A 130 5.30 -9.96 9.65
N GLU A 131 4.14 -9.62 9.09
CA GLU A 131 2.90 -10.36 9.33
C GLU A 131 2.95 -11.81 8.82
N ASP A 132 3.65 -12.05 7.72
CA ASP A 132 3.83 -13.38 7.13
C ASP A 132 5.05 -14.12 7.70
N ASN A 133 5.77 -13.53 8.66
CA ASN A 133 6.96 -14.08 9.29
C ASN A 133 8.03 -14.51 8.27
N LEU A 134 8.32 -13.65 7.29
CA LEU A 134 9.30 -13.98 6.25
C LEU A 134 10.72 -14.13 6.84
N SER A 135 11.51 -15.02 6.25
CA SER A 135 12.93 -15.16 6.62
C SER A 135 13.74 -13.94 6.15
N LYS A 136 14.85 -13.66 6.84
CA LYS A 136 15.76 -12.57 6.43
C LYS A 136 16.22 -12.71 4.98
N ASP A 137 16.51 -13.93 4.53
CA ASP A 137 16.91 -14.19 3.14
C ASP A 137 15.78 -13.87 2.15
N ALA A 138 14.53 -14.21 2.47
CA ALA A 138 13.38 -13.86 1.63
C ALA A 138 13.20 -12.33 1.55
N ILE A 139 13.32 -11.64 2.69
CA ILE A 139 13.23 -10.17 2.76
C ILE A 139 14.33 -9.52 1.92
N VAL A 140 15.58 -9.96 2.06
CA VAL A 140 16.71 -9.44 1.27
C VAL A 140 16.50 -9.71 -0.23
N ASN A 141 15.99 -10.88 -0.61
CA ASN A 141 15.71 -11.21 -2.00
C ASN A 141 14.65 -10.29 -2.61
N VAL A 142 13.57 -9.98 -1.89
CA VAL A 142 12.55 -9.05 -2.37
C VAL A 142 13.08 -7.63 -2.40
N ARG A 143 13.77 -7.17 -1.34
CA ARG A 143 14.44 -5.86 -1.29
C ARG A 143 15.26 -5.61 -2.55
N ASN A 144 16.13 -6.56 -2.92
CA ASN A 144 17.05 -6.39 -4.03
C ASN A 144 16.37 -6.35 -5.40
N LYS A 145 15.15 -6.89 -5.52
CA LYS A 145 14.38 -6.94 -6.77
C LYS A 145 13.40 -5.77 -6.89
N LEU A 146 12.70 -5.48 -5.80
CA LEU A 146 11.50 -4.64 -5.77
C LEU A 146 11.76 -3.23 -5.25
N PHE A 147 12.61 -3.07 -4.22
CA PHE A 147 12.80 -1.77 -3.57
C PHE A 147 13.65 -0.85 -4.44
N LYS A 148 13.23 0.41 -4.54
CA LYS A 148 13.87 1.50 -5.30
C LYS A 148 14.04 2.76 -4.46
N THR A 149 13.14 3.05 -3.51
CA THR A 149 13.30 4.26 -2.68
C THR A 149 14.37 4.05 -1.62
N LYS A 150 15.15 5.10 -1.37
CA LYS A 150 16.22 5.06 -0.36
C LYS A 150 15.60 4.95 1.04
N THR A 151 14.50 5.65 1.27
CA THR A 151 13.81 5.65 2.55
C THR A 151 13.18 4.31 2.87
N ALA A 152 12.47 3.67 1.94
CA ALA A 152 11.90 2.34 2.20
C ALA A 152 12.99 1.29 2.40
N THR A 153 14.07 1.34 1.60
CA THR A 153 15.21 0.41 1.75
C THR A 153 15.86 0.54 3.12
N LYS A 154 16.11 1.78 3.57
CA LYS A 154 16.64 2.04 4.90
C LYS A 154 15.69 1.56 5.99
N THR A 155 14.40 1.86 5.86
CA THR A 155 13.36 1.45 6.82
C THR A 155 13.29 -0.06 6.95
N LEU A 156 13.32 -0.79 5.82
CA LEU A 156 13.36 -2.26 5.81
C LEU A 156 14.60 -2.80 6.54
N ASN A 157 15.77 -2.23 6.25
CA ASN A 157 17.02 -2.66 6.87
C ASN A 157 17.01 -2.43 8.39
N ASP A 158 16.47 -1.30 8.82
CA ASP A 158 16.37 -0.95 10.24
C ASP A 158 15.38 -1.87 10.98
N ILE A 159 14.20 -2.13 10.42
CA ILE A 159 13.18 -3.01 11.03
C ILE A 159 13.71 -4.43 11.23
N PHE A 160 14.42 -4.97 10.24
CA PHE A 160 14.84 -6.37 10.23
C PHE A 160 16.32 -6.59 10.58
N ALA A 161 17.03 -5.51 10.96
CA ALA A 161 18.47 -5.51 11.22
C ALA A 161 19.25 -6.22 10.09
N LEU A 162 19.14 -5.68 8.88
CA LEU A 162 19.80 -6.18 7.66
C LEU A 162 20.99 -5.30 7.30
N GLU A 163 22.01 -5.91 6.69
CA GLU A 163 23.12 -5.15 6.11
C GLU A 163 22.67 -4.38 4.85
N ASN A 164 23.23 -3.19 4.66
CA ASN A 164 22.98 -2.39 3.44
C ASN A 164 23.45 -3.13 2.19
N ASN A 165 22.79 -2.87 1.07
CA ASN A 165 23.19 -3.49 -0.19
C ASN A 165 24.62 -3.07 -0.55
N GLN A 166 25.45 -4.04 -0.97
CA GLN A 166 26.83 -3.77 -1.40
C GLN A 166 26.90 -2.80 -2.60
N ASN A 167 25.78 -2.58 -3.29
CA ASN A 167 25.66 -1.64 -4.42
C ASN A 167 25.45 -0.17 -4.00
N ASP A 168 25.26 0.14 -2.71
CA ASP A 168 25.13 1.53 -2.22
C ASP A 168 26.50 2.18 -1.91
N LYS A 169 27.62 1.52 -2.25
CA LYS A 169 28.99 2.02 -2.04
C LYS A 169 29.57 2.83 -3.21
N THR A 170 28.77 3.23 -4.20
CA THR A 170 29.21 4.06 -5.33
C THR A 170 28.41 5.33 -5.45
#